data_AF-A0A7S1RQX7-F1
#
_entry.id   AF-A0A7S1RQX7-F1
#
_cell.length_a   1.000
_cell.length_b   1.000
_cell.length_c   1.000
_cell.angle_alpha   90.00
_cell.angle_beta   90.00
_cell.angle_gamma   90.00
#
_symmetry.space_group_name_H-M   'P 1'
#
loop_
_entity.id
_entity.type
_entity.pdbx_description
1 polymer ?
#
loop_
_entity_poly.entity_id
_entity_poly.type
_entity_poly.pdbx_seq_one_letter_code
_entity_poly.pdbx_strand_id
1 'polypeptide(L)'
;GVEGGGEMDGAACTAKECFEKALELQPDLAAAWNNLGSAGGGKLDGCSYSPKACFQKALKLQPNCAFAWNSFGTAGGGEVDGKHYSRGQCYARALELRP
;
A
#
# COMPACT_ATOMS: atom_id res chain seq x y z
N GLY A 1 13.58 31.79 -31.99
CA GLY A 1 13.92 30.48 -32.57
C GLY A 1 13.61 29.46 -31.51
N VAL A 2 12.89 28.41 -31.88
CA VAL A 2 12.54 27.30 -31.01
C VAL A 2 13.79 26.46 -30.74
N GLU A 3 14.19 26.34 -29.49
CA GLU A 3 15.12 25.30 -29.07
C GLU A 3 14.29 24.16 -28.50
N GLY A 4 14.00 23.20 -29.39
CA GLY A 4 13.61 21.87 -29.00
C GLY A 4 14.81 21.20 -28.35
N GLY A 5 14.71 20.98 -27.05
CA GLY A 5 15.54 20.06 -26.28
C GLY A 5 14.60 19.14 -25.55
N GLY A 6 14.38 17.94 -26.09
CA GLY A 6 13.69 16.89 -25.38
C GLY A 6 14.58 16.43 -24.22
N GLU A 7 14.45 17.06 -23.07
CA GLU A 7 14.89 16.47 -21.82
C GLU A 7 13.73 15.58 -21.34
N MET A 8 13.79 14.29 -21.66
CA MET A 8 13.18 13.31 -20.76
C MET A 8 13.97 13.44 -19.46
N ASP A 9 13.54 14.36 -18.60
CA ASP A 9 13.97 14.38 -17.20
C ASP A 9 13.76 12.96 -16.70
N GLY A 10 14.87 12.27 -16.40
CA GLY A 10 14.94 10.88 -15.99
C GLY A 10 14.30 10.70 -14.62
N ALA A 11 13.01 11.03 -14.52
CA ALA A 11 12.13 10.73 -13.42
C ALA A 11 12.00 9.21 -13.40
N ALA A 12 12.98 8.56 -12.77
CA ALA A 12 12.78 7.25 -12.21
C ALA A 12 11.57 7.39 -11.29
N CYS A 13 10.38 7.09 -11.84
CA CYS A 13 9.14 7.07 -11.07
C CYS A 13 9.45 6.22 -9.85
N THR A 14 9.40 6.84 -8.67
CA THR A 14 9.68 6.11 -7.45
C THR A 14 8.67 4.97 -7.36
N ALA A 15 9.04 3.85 -6.72
CA ALA A 15 8.11 2.71 -6.61
C ALA A 15 6.74 3.17 -6.06
N LYS A 16 6.77 4.15 -5.15
CA LYS A 16 5.61 4.87 -4.64
C LYS A 16 4.74 5.48 -5.74
N GLU A 17 5.29 6.33 -6.61
CA GLU A 17 4.54 6.98 -7.70
C GLU A 17 3.93 5.97 -8.67
N CYS A 18 4.65 4.87 -8.95
CA CYS A 18 4.11 3.76 -9.74
C CYS A 18 2.89 3.13 -9.06
N PHE A 19 2.93 2.90 -7.75
CA PHE A 19 1.77 2.37 -7.01
C PHE A 19 0.64 3.38 -6.88
N GLU A 20 0.95 4.68 -6.75
CA GLU A 20 -0.06 5.74 -6.75
C GLU A 20 -0.82 5.76 -8.08
N LYS A 21 -0.10 5.78 -9.21
CA LYS A 21 -0.70 5.70 -10.55
C LYS A 21 -1.50 4.41 -10.76
N ALA A 22 -0.98 3.27 -10.28
CA ALA A 22 -1.70 2.01 -10.36
C ALA A 22 -3.04 2.05 -9.59
N LEU A 23 -3.07 2.72 -8.44
CA LEU A 23 -4.25 2.88 -7.61
C LEU A 23 -5.22 3.96 -8.13
N GLU A 24 -4.73 4.99 -8.83
CA GLU A 24 -5.59 5.92 -9.58
C GLU A 24 -6.34 5.21 -10.71
N LEU A 25 -5.71 4.23 -11.37
CA LEU A 25 -6.33 3.42 -12.43
C LEU A 25 -7.20 2.28 -11.87
N GLN A 26 -6.75 1.62 -10.80
CA GLN A 26 -7.39 0.47 -10.18
C GLN A 26 -7.34 0.60 -8.65
N PRO A 27 -8.33 1.29 -8.05
CA PRO A 27 -8.35 1.53 -6.60
C PRO A 27 -8.55 0.27 -5.76
N ASP A 28 -9.02 -0.83 -6.36
CA ASP A 28 -9.26 -2.11 -5.70
C ASP A 28 -8.03 -3.06 -5.72
N LEU A 29 -6.87 -2.58 -6.17
CA LEU A 29 -5.67 -3.40 -6.27
C LEU A 29 -4.97 -3.54 -4.90
N ALA A 30 -5.34 -4.58 -4.15
CA ALA A 30 -4.81 -4.84 -2.80
C ALA A 30 -3.27 -4.92 -2.74
N ALA A 31 -2.63 -5.50 -3.75
CA ALA A 31 -1.17 -5.59 -3.82
C ALA A 31 -0.51 -4.20 -3.93
N ALA A 32 -1.08 -3.28 -4.71
CA ALA A 32 -0.57 -1.92 -4.84
C ALA A 32 -0.74 -1.14 -3.54
N TRP A 33 -1.86 -1.30 -2.83
CA TRP A 33 -2.01 -0.74 -1.48
C TRP A 33 -0.97 -1.26 -0.50
N ASN A 34 -0.68 -2.57 -0.50
CA ASN A 34 0.38 -3.14 0.34
C ASN A 34 1.76 -2.55 -0.01
N ASN A 35 2.09 -2.47 -1.28
CA ASN A 35 3.39 -1.96 -1.70
C ASN A 35 3.53 -0.45 -1.46
N LEU A 36 2.45 0.32 -1.65
CA LEU A 36 2.41 1.74 -1.31
C LEU A 36 2.62 1.96 0.19
N GLY A 37 1.97 1.14 1.03
CA GLY A 37 2.20 1.18 2.47
C GLY A 37 3.64 0.87 2.85
N SER A 38 4.23 -0.14 2.20
CA SER A 38 5.64 -0.53 2.40
C SER A 38 6.61 0.56 1.95
N ALA A 39 6.24 1.36 0.94
CA ALA A 39 6.99 2.52 0.46
C ALA A 39 6.81 3.77 1.33
N GLY A 40 6.17 3.68 2.50
CA GLY A 40 5.96 4.81 3.41
C GLY A 40 4.62 5.52 3.24
N GLY A 41 3.70 4.98 2.45
CA GLY A 41 2.40 5.59 2.16
C GLY A 41 2.42 6.47 0.91
N GLY A 42 1.28 7.12 0.61
CA GLY A 42 1.14 7.92 -0.60
C GLY A 42 -0.04 8.87 -0.60
N LYS A 43 -0.22 9.57 -1.72
CA LYS A 43 -1.28 10.53 -1.95
C LYS A 43 -2.07 10.11 -3.18
N LEU A 44 -3.38 9.96 -2.99
CA LEU A 44 -4.34 9.59 -4.04
C LEU A 44 -5.50 10.57 -3.98
N ASP A 45 -5.89 11.14 -5.11
CA ASP A 45 -7.01 12.09 -5.21
C ASP A 45 -6.97 13.23 -4.17
N GLY A 46 -5.77 13.73 -3.86
CA GLY A 46 -5.60 14.78 -2.85
C GLY A 46 -5.57 14.28 -1.40
N CYS A 47 -5.91 13.03 -1.12
CA CYS A 47 -5.87 12.42 0.20
C CYS A 47 -4.52 11.74 0.47
N SER A 48 -3.92 12.03 1.63
CA SER A 48 -2.70 11.36 2.08
C SER A 48 -3.05 10.11 2.89
N TYR A 49 -2.41 9.00 2.53
CA TYR A 49 -2.52 7.70 3.16
C TYR A 49 -1.20 7.37 3.87
N SER A 50 -1.28 7.21 5.20
CA SER A 50 -0.17 6.68 5.99
C SER A 50 0.11 5.20 5.64
N PRO A 51 1.31 4.66 5.93
CA PRO A 51 1.64 3.25 5.71
C PRO A 51 0.56 2.29 6.21
N LYS A 52 0.12 2.53 7.45
CA LYS A 52 -0.92 1.76 8.14
C LYS A 52 -2.28 1.83 7.44
N ALA A 53 -2.66 3.01 6.94
CA ALA A 53 -3.91 3.19 6.20
C ALA A 53 -3.88 2.42 4.87
N CYS A 54 -2.74 2.41 4.18
CA CYS A 54 -2.55 1.62 2.96
C CYS A 54 -2.70 0.11 3.23
N PHE A 55 -2.02 -0.42 4.26
CA PHE A 55 -2.17 -1.83 4.64
C PHE A 55 -3.60 -2.17 5.07
N GLN A 56 -4.27 -1.29 5.80
CA GLN A 56 -5.67 -1.47 6.18
C GLN A 56 -6.58 -1.54 4.95
N LYS A 57 -6.36 -0.70 3.93
CA LYS A 57 -7.08 -0.77 2.65
C LYS A 57 -6.79 -2.07 1.91
N ALA A 58 -5.52 -2.49 1.82
CA ALA A 58 -5.14 -3.77 1.24
C ALA A 58 -5.88 -4.95 1.91
N LEU A 59 -5.99 -4.94 3.24
CA LEU A 59 -6.67 -5.98 4.01
C LEU A 59 -8.21 -5.93 3.91
N LYS A 60 -8.80 -4.75 3.72
CA LYS A 60 -10.24 -4.61 3.42
C LYS A 60 -10.58 -5.22 2.06
N LEU A 61 -9.72 -5.00 1.06
CA LEU A 61 -9.88 -5.55 -0.29
C LEU A 61 -9.59 -7.05 -0.34
N GLN A 62 -8.50 -7.46 0.29
CA GLN A 62 -8.04 -8.85 0.30
C GLN A 62 -7.70 -9.30 1.73
N PRO A 63 -8.69 -9.74 2.52
CA PRO A 63 -8.47 -10.12 3.91
C PRO A 63 -7.63 -11.39 4.05
N ASN A 64 -7.45 -12.19 2.99
CA ASN A 64 -6.61 -13.40 2.99
C ASN A 64 -5.18 -13.15 2.49
N CYS A 65 -4.75 -11.89 2.37
CA CYS A 65 -3.38 -11.57 1.96
C CYS A 65 -2.40 -11.67 3.14
N ALA A 66 -1.62 -12.77 3.19
CA ALA A 66 -0.62 -13.00 4.24
C ALA A 66 0.43 -11.87 4.33
N PHE A 67 0.88 -11.35 3.18
CA PHE A 67 1.85 -10.26 3.11
C PHE A 67 1.30 -8.96 3.74
N ALA A 68 0.05 -8.60 3.41
CA ALA A 68 -0.58 -7.41 3.98
C ALA A 68 -0.76 -7.53 5.51
N TRP A 69 -1.09 -8.71 6.03
CA TRP A 69 -1.16 -8.94 7.47
C TRP A 69 0.21 -8.81 8.15
N ASN A 70 1.27 -9.33 7.52
CA ASN A 70 2.63 -9.19 8.03
C ASN A 70 3.07 -7.71 8.09
N SER A 71 2.84 -6.97 7.00
CA SER A 71 3.19 -5.55 6.92
C SER A 71 2.34 -4.69 7.87
N PHE A 72 1.05 -5.02 8.03
CA PHE A 72 0.17 -4.34 8.99
C PHE A 72 0.63 -4.59 10.43
N GLY A 73 1.04 -5.82 10.76
CA GLY A 73 1.64 -6.14 12.07
C GLY A 73 2.95 -5.39 12.32
N THR A 74 3.79 -5.25 11.30
CA THR A 74 5.02 -4.44 11.35
C THR A 74 4.71 -2.97 11.63
N ALA A 75 3.63 -2.44 11.04
CA ALA A 75 3.12 -1.09 11.30
C ALA A 75 2.36 -0.95 12.64
N GLY A 76 2.39 -1.97 13.51
CA GLY A 76 1.78 -1.95 14.85
C GLY A 76 0.36 -2.52 14.93
N GLY A 77 -0.19 -3.03 13.84
CA GLY A 77 -1.59 -3.47 13.75
C GLY A 77 -2.56 -2.30 13.78
N GLY A 78 -3.86 -2.55 14.00
CA GLY A 78 -4.91 -1.55 14.05
C GLY A 78 -6.28 -2.14 13.72
N GLU A 79 -7.25 -1.30 13.39
CA GLU A 79 -8.60 -1.75 13.07
C GLU A 79 -8.77 -2.06 11.58
N VAL A 80 -9.27 -3.26 11.27
CA VAL A 80 -9.70 -3.67 9.93
C VAL A 80 -11.12 -4.19 10.05
N ASP A 81 -12.05 -3.59 9.30
CA ASP A 81 -13.46 -4.00 9.27
C ASP A 81 -14.13 -4.03 10.66
N GLY A 82 -13.88 -3.01 11.49
CA GLY A 82 -14.42 -2.92 12.85
C GLY A 82 -13.79 -3.88 13.87
N LYS A 83 -12.78 -4.67 13.47
CA LYS A 83 -12.02 -5.56 14.35
C LYS A 83 -10.63 -5.00 14.58
N HIS A 84 -10.25 -4.85 15.85
CA HIS A 84 -8.91 -4.43 16.22
C HIS A 84 -7.95 -5.63 16.24
N TYR A 85 -6.85 -5.50 15.49
CA TYR A 85 -5.77 -6.48 15.44
C TYR A 85 -4.51 -5.88 16.05
N SER A 86 -4.02 -6.49 17.12
CA SER A 86 -2.68 -6.23 17.63
C SER A 86 -1.61 -6.73 16.66
N ARG A 87 -0.36 -6.27 16.81
CA ARG A 87 0.81 -6.79 16.09
C ARG A 87 0.89 -8.32 16.11
N GLY A 88 0.70 -8.94 17.28
CA GLY A 88 0.75 -10.40 17.44
C GLY A 88 -0.35 -11.11 16.65
N GLN A 89 -1.59 -10.60 16.72
CA GLN A 89 -2.72 -11.15 15.95
C GLN A 89 -2.51 -11.01 14.44
N CYS A 90 -1.93 -9.89 13.98
CA CYS A 90 -1.62 -9.70 12.57
C CYS A 90 -0.63 -10.75 12.07
N TYR A 91 0.45 -11.02 12.82
CA TYR A 91 1.41 -12.05 12.45
C TYR A 91 0.83 -13.46 12.52
N ALA A 92 0.01 -13.76 13.53
CA ALA A 92 -0.69 -15.04 13.62
C ALA A 92 -1.52 -15.28 12.36
N ARG A 93 -2.33 -14.30 11.96
CA ARG A 93 -3.13 -14.34 10.72
C ARG A 93 -2.27 -14.55 9.47
N ALA A 94 -1.12 -13.87 9.39
CA ALA A 94 -0.20 -14.01 8.27
C ALA A 94 0.44 -15.41 8.18
N LEU A 95 0.62 -16.09 9.32
CA LEU A 95 1.12 -17.45 9.38
C LEU A 95 0.02 -18.47 9.04
N GLU A 96 -1.19 -18.28 9.56
CA GLU A 96 -2.35 -19.13 9.24
C GLU A 96 -2.70 -19.16 7.74
N LEU A 97 -2.41 -18.07 7.04
CA LEU A 97 -2.64 -17.94 5.60
C LEU A 97 -1.50 -18.48 4.73
N ARG A 98 -0.34 -18.81 5.31
CA ARG A 98 0.77 -19.46 4.60
C ARG A 98 0.70 -20.97 4.86
N PRO A 99 0.23 -21.78 3.89
CA PRO A 99 0.17 -23.24 4.05
C PRO A 99 1.56 -23.87 4.12
#